data_AF-I0IME0-F1
#
_entry.id   AF-I0IME0-F1
#
_cell.length_a   1.000
_cell.length_b   1.000
_cell.length_c   1.000
_cell.angle_alpha   90.00
_cell.angle_beta   90.00
_cell.angle_gamma   90.00
#
_symmetry.space_group_name_H-M   'P 1'
#
loop_
_entity.id
_entity.type
_entity.pdbx_description
1 polymer ?
#
loop_
_entity_poly.entity_id
_entity_poly.type
_entity_poly.pdbx_seq_one_letter_code
_entity_poly.pdbx_strand_id
1 'polypeptide(L)'
;MQRESSFNPYAINQRSGDYGLFQIHYSFWKKHFARKKGSRLWALSFKDLYLINVNVRVGMMIIRHDLVLAHGSVSGMIGFYSGRKGVERDQYILSVLSNESSFRRYRKKWEALAQLR
;
A
#
# COMPACT_ATOMS: atom_id res chain seq x y z
N MET A 1 3.43 2.23 2.15
CA MET A 1 4.78 1.70 1.82
C MET A 1 5.78 1.91 2.95
N GLN A 2 6.28 3.13 3.24
CA GLN A 2 7.23 3.35 4.36
C GLN A 2 6.74 2.74 5.68
N ARG A 3 5.47 2.99 6.05
CA ARG A 3 4.88 2.46 7.28
C ARG A 3 4.68 0.94 7.26
N GLU A 4 4.46 0.37 6.08
CA GLU A 4 4.08 -1.04 5.91
C GLU A 4 5.31 -1.95 5.89
N SER A 5 6.29 -1.62 5.06
CA SER A 5 7.44 -2.51 4.83
C SER A 5 8.79 -1.82 4.94
N SER A 6 8.82 -0.53 5.30
CA SER A 6 10.03 0.30 5.17
C SER A 6 10.64 0.21 3.77
N PHE A 7 9.77 0.16 2.75
CA PHE A 7 10.13 -0.02 1.34
C PHE A 7 10.83 -1.35 0.99
N ASN A 8 10.83 -2.34 1.87
CA ASN A 8 11.31 -3.68 1.56
C ASN A 8 10.27 -4.45 0.70
N PRO A 9 10.56 -4.82 -0.55
CA PRO A 9 9.62 -5.54 -1.41
C PRO A 9 9.46 -7.02 -1.04
N TYR A 10 10.35 -7.55 -0.20
CA TYR A 10 10.32 -8.93 0.29
C TYR A 10 9.80 -9.03 1.73
N ALA A 11 9.26 -7.93 2.29
CA ALA A 11 8.72 -7.93 3.63
C ALA A 11 7.59 -8.96 3.77
N ILE A 12 7.63 -9.73 4.85
CA ILE A 12 6.63 -10.73 5.20
C ILE A 12 6.26 -10.57 6.66
N ASN A 13 4.96 -10.46 6.92
CA ASN A 13 4.42 -10.65 8.26
C ASN A 13 3.87 -12.08 8.34
N GLN A 14 4.63 -13.00 8.92
CA GLN A 14 4.23 -14.41 9.02
C GLN A 14 3.00 -14.63 9.90
N ARG A 15 2.74 -13.73 10.85
CA ARG A 15 1.62 -13.85 11.79
C ARG A 15 0.29 -13.54 11.11
N SER A 16 0.24 -12.46 10.32
CA SER A 16 -0.97 -12.05 9.61
C SER A 16 -1.05 -12.63 8.19
N GLY A 17 0.07 -12.96 7.54
CA GLY A 17 0.08 -13.35 6.13
C GLY A 17 0.02 -12.15 5.19
N ASP A 18 0.75 -11.09 5.54
CA ASP A 18 0.90 -9.88 4.73
C ASP A 18 2.21 -9.89 3.95
N TYR A 19 2.16 -9.46 2.68
CA TYR A 19 3.29 -9.61 1.76
C TYR A 19 3.65 -8.32 1.00
N GLY A 20 4.95 -8.09 0.87
CA GLY A 20 5.58 -7.09 0.01
C GLY A 20 5.41 -5.62 0.44
N LEU A 21 5.62 -4.69 -0.49
CA LEU A 21 5.71 -3.23 -0.23
C LEU A 21 4.48 -2.64 0.48
N PHE A 22 3.33 -3.16 0.15
CA PHE A 22 2.04 -2.73 0.68
C PHE A 22 1.54 -3.61 1.83
N GLN A 23 2.28 -4.68 2.20
CA GLN A 23 1.82 -5.65 3.21
C GLN A 23 0.38 -6.12 2.92
N ILE A 24 0.19 -6.71 1.74
CA ILE A 24 -1.15 -7.15 1.30
C ILE A 24 -1.48 -8.48 1.97
N HIS A 25 -2.59 -8.50 2.71
CA HIS A 25 -3.15 -9.70 3.31
C HIS A 25 -3.66 -10.68 2.24
N TYR A 26 -2.85 -11.67 1.87
CA TYR A 26 -3.09 -12.49 0.68
C TYR A 26 -4.40 -13.29 0.76
N SER A 27 -4.68 -13.92 1.89
CA SER A 27 -5.84 -14.82 2.04
C SER A 27 -7.17 -14.08 1.82
N PHE A 28 -7.25 -12.82 2.23
CA PHE A 28 -8.41 -11.95 2.06
C PHE A 28 -8.54 -11.44 0.62
N TRP A 29 -7.44 -10.99 0.02
CA TRP A 29 -7.47 -10.30 -1.27
C TRP A 29 -7.33 -11.20 -2.50
N LYS A 30 -6.80 -12.43 -2.37
CA LYS A 30 -6.48 -13.31 -3.52
C LYS A 30 -7.64 -13.57 -4.48
N LYS A 31 -8.88 -13.59 -3.98
CA LYS A 31 -10.08 -13.85 -4.79
C LYS A 31 -10.55 -12.62 -5.59
N HIS A 32 -10.11 -11.43 -5.21
CA HIS A 32 -10.53 -10.17 -5.83
C HIS A 32 -9.63 -9.77 -6.99
N PHE A 33 -8.46 -10.40 -7.13
CA PHE A 33 -7.40 -9.93 -8.01
C PHE A 33 -6.76 -11.07 -8.80
N ALA A 34 -6.37 -10.76 -10.03
CA ALA A 34 -5.69 -11.65 -10.95
C ALA A 34 -4.55 -10.90 -11.65
N ARG A 35 -3.51 -11.63 -12.05
CA ARG A 35 -2.43 -11.10 -12.89
C ARG A 35 -2.66 -11.45 -14.36
N LYS A 36 -2.24 -10.57 -15.26
CA LYS A 36 -2.29 -10.81 -16.70
C LYS A 36 -1.00 -11.49 -17.16
N LYS A 37 -1.11 -12.57 -17.95
CA LYS A 37 0.00 -13.24 -18.62
C LYS A 37 -0.40 -13.49 -20.08
N GLY A 38 0.17 -12.72 -21.00
CA GLY A 38 -0.30 -12.67 -22.39
C GLY A 38 -1.73 -12.11 -22.47
N SER A 39 -2.62 -12.80 -23.19
CA SER A 39 -4.05 -12.46 -23.28
C SER A 39 -4.89 -13.02 -22.12
N ARG A 40 -4.31 -13.86 -21.25
CA ARG A 40 -5.05 -14.58 -20.20
C ARG A 40 -4.90 -13.95 -18.82
N LEU A 41 -5.93 -14.08 -17.99
CA LEU A 41 -5.90 -13.76 -16.56
C LEU A 41 -5.61 -15.01 -15.74
N TRP A 42 -4.78 -14.86 -14.72
CA TRP A 42 -4.36 -15.92 -13.80
C TRP A 42 -4.62 -15.48 -12.37
N ALA A 43 -5.14 -16.37 -11.53
CA ALA A 43 -5.26 -16.10 -10.11
C ALA A 43 -3.90 -15.72 -9.52
N LEU A 44 -3.89 -14.75 -8.61
CA LEU A 44 -2.67 -14.39 -7.90
C LEU A 44 -2.24 -15.51 -6.95
N SER A 45 -0.96 -15.83 -6.97
CA SER A 45 -0.29 -16.57 -5.90
C SER A 45 0.32 -15.59 -4.89
N PHE A 46 0.52 -16.01 -3.64
CA PHE A 46 1.22 -15.17 -2.65
C PHE A 46 2.64 -14.81 -3.11
N LYS A 47 3.29 -15.69 -3.89
CA LYS A 47 4.62 -15.43 -4.46
C LYS A 47 4.62 -14.26 -5.43
N ASP A 48 3.50 -14.02 -6.13
CA ASP A 48 3.38 -12.90 -7.06
C ASP A 48 3.43 -11.55 -6.33
N LEU A 49 3.07 -11.51 -5.04
CA LEU A 49 3.09 -10.28 -4.23
C LEU A 49 4.51 -9.79 -3.88
N TYR A 50 5.56 -10.57 -4.14
CA TYR A 50 6.95 -10.10 -4.04
C TYR A 50 7.39 -9.31 -5.29
N LEU A 51 6.66 -9.42 -6.40
CA LEU A 51 6.95 -8.62 -7.59
C LEU A 51 6.46 -7.19 -7.35
N ILE A 52 7.38 -6.21 -7.39
CA ILE A 52 7.11 -4.80 -7.09
C ILE A 52 5.92 -4.27 -7.88
N ASN A 53 5.88 -4.49 -9.19
CA ASN A 53 4.81 -4.02 -10.07
C ASN A 53 3.44 -4.64 -9.74
N VAL A 54 3.41 -5.92 -9.35
CA VAL A 54 2.18 -6.60 -8.94
C VAL A 54 1.72 -6.06 -7.59
N ASN A 55 2.63 -5.96 -6.61
CA ASN A 55 2.33 -5.47 -5.27
C ASN A 55 1.80 -4.02 -5.29
N VAL A 56 2.46 -3.14 -6.05
CA VAL A 56 2.01 -1.75 -6.25
C VAL A 56 0.63 -1.71 -6.90
N ARG A 57 0.41 -2.48 -7.98
CA ARG A 57 -0.89 -2.50 -8.66
C ARG A 57 -2.01 -2.95 -7.73
N VAL A 58 -1.82 -4.06 -7.00
CA VAL A 58 -2.82 -4.59 -6.07
C VAL A 58 -3.03 -3.61 -4.91
N GLY A 59 -1.97 -3.08 -4.32
CA GLY A 59 -2.05 -2.07 -3.25
C GLY A 59 -2.84 -0.84 -3.67
N MET A 60 -2.62 -0.33 -4.88
CA MET A 60 -3.39 0.80 -5.42
C MET A 60 -4.86 0.46 -5.68
N MET A 61 -5.18 -0.77 -6.09
CA MET A 61 -6.57 -1.22 -6.23
C MET A 61 -7.29 -1.27 -4.88
N ILE A 62 -6.61 -1.75 -3.83
CA ILE A 62 -7.14 -1.77 -2.46
C ILE A 62 -7.34 -0.34 -1.94
N ILE A 63 -6.34 0.54 -2.08
CA ILE A 63 -6.45 1.95 -1.69
C ILE A 63 -7.64 2.63 -2.38
N ARG A 64 -7.84 2.39 -3.68
CA ARG A 64 -8.99 2.95 -4.41
C ARG A 64 -10.31 2.43 -3.87
N HIS A 65 -10.41 1.13 -3.63
CA HIS A 65 -11.60 0.51 -3.02
C HIS A 65 -11.91 1.14 -1.67
N ASP A 66 -10.91 1.26 -0.80
CA ASP A 66 -11.06 1.78 0.55
C ASP A 66 -11.36 3.28 0.56
N LEU A 67 -10.89 4.03 -0.45
CA LEU A 67 -11.26 5.44 -0.65
C LEU A 67 -12.74 5.60 -1.01
N VAL A 68 -13.29 4.69 -1.82
CA VAL A 68 -14.72 4.68 -2.13
C VAL A 68 -15.54 4.37 -0.88
N LEU A 69 -15.14 3.36 -0.10
CA LEU A 69 -15.80 3.04 1.19
C LEU A 69 -15.72 4.19 2.18
N ALA A 70 -14.65 4.96 2.14
CA ALA A 70 -14.45 6.13 2.99
C ALA A 70 -15.14 7.40 2.46
N HIS A 71 -15.96 7.31 1.41
CA HIS A 71 -16.61 8.47 0.79
C HIS A 71 -15.62 9.59 0.41
N GLY A 72 -14.43 9.21 -0.08
CA GLY A 72 -13.37 10.14 -0.45
C GLY A 72 -12.49 10.63 0.71
N SER A 73 -12.76 10.24 1.96
CA SER A 73 -11.91 10.60 3.10
C SER A 73 -10.59 9.83 3.06
N VAL A 74 -9.47 10.56 2.93
CA VAL A 74 -8.12 9.97 2.93
C VAL A 74 -7.79 9.31 4.28
N SER A 75 -8.12 9.95 5.40
CA SER A 75 -7.92 9.36 6.73
C SER A 75 -8.81 8.13 6.94
N GLY A 76 -10.05 8.19 6.45
CA GLY A 76 -10.97 7.05 6.44
C GLY A 76 -10.39 5.86 5.67
N MET A 77 -9.89 6.12 4.45
CA MET A 77 -9.23 5.15 3.58
C MET A 77 -8.01 4.50 4.24
N ILE A 78 -7.12 5.31 4.83
CA ILE A 78 -5.93 4.79 5.55
C ILE A 78 -6.38 3.89 6.71
N GLY A 79 -7.45 4.29 7.41
CA GLY A 79 -8.06 3.49 8.46
C GLY A 79 -8.57 2.13 7.97
N PHE A 80 -9.34 2.10 6.87
CA PHE A 80 -9.83 0.86 6.28
C PHE A 80 -8.70 -0.05 5.81
N TYR A 81 -7.73 0.52 5.08
CA TYR A 81 -6.55 -0.19 4.61
C TYR A 81 -5.82 -0.90 5.75
N SER A 82 -5.68 -0.21 6.88
CA SER A 82 -4.96 -0.72 8.04
C SER A 82 -5.63 -1.92 8.73
N GLY A 83 -6.95 -2.08 8.57
CA GLY A 83 -7.76 -3.05 9.32
C GLY A 83 -7.88 -2.81 10.83
N ARG A 84 -7.24 -1.76 11.37
CA ARG A 84 -7.20 -1.45 12.82
C ARG A 84 -8.46 -0.73 13.28
N LYS A 85 -8.71 -0.74 14.61
CA LYS A 85 -9.86 -0.09 15.26
C LYS A 85 -9.42 0.77 16.44
N GLY A 86 -10.26 1.73 16.83
CA GLY A 86 -10.04 2.60 18.00
C GLY A 86 -8.69 3.33 17.95
N VAL A 87 -8.03 3.43 19.11
CA VAL A 87 -6.76 4.18 19.27
C VAL A 87 -5.66 3.69 18.33
N GLU A 88 -5.56 2.38 18.07
CA GLU A 88 -4.55 1.83 17.16
C GLU A 88 -4.75 2.30 15.72
N ARG A 89 -6.02 2.46 15.30
CA ARG A 89 -6.35 3.03 13.99
C ARG A 89 -5.87 4.47 13.90
N ASP A 90 -6.15 5.26 14.92
CA ASP A 90 -5.82 6.69 14.93
C ASP A 90 -4.30 6.90 14.92
N GLN A 91 -3.57 6.14 15.75
CA GLN A 91 -2.10 6.14 15.74
C GLN A 91 -1.52 5.73 14.39
N TYR A 92 -2.10 4.70 13.76
CA TYR A 92 -1.65 4.27 12.43
C TYR A 92 -1.88 5.37 11.39
N ILE A 93 -3.07 5.99 11.35
CA ILE A 93 -3.39 7.09 10.43
C ILE A 93 -2.40 8.24 10.60
N LEU A 94 -2.16 8.69 11.84
CA LEU A 94 -1.22 9.77 12.14
C LEU A 94 0.20 9.42 11.66
N SER A 95 0.64 8.18 11.87
CA SER A 95 1.97 7.73 11.41
C SER A 95 2.12 7.78 9.89
N VAL A 96 1.07 7.45 9.13
CA VAL A 96 1.09 7.50 7.66
C VAL A 96 1.10 8.95 7.18
N LEU A 97 0.27 9.82 7.75
CA LEU A 97 0.20 11.23 7.38
C LEU A 97 1.50 11.99 7.72
N SER A 98 2.14 11.67 8.83
CA SER A 98 3.45 12.24 9.22
C SER A 98 4.55 11.88 8.21
N ASN A 99 4.58 10.63 7.73
CA ASN A 99 5.51 10.19 6.69
C ASN A 99 5.29 10.93 5.36
N GLU A 100 4.04 11.21 5.01
CA GLU A 100 3.67 11.95 3.80
C GLU A 100 4.20 13.39 3.83
N SER A 101 4.07 14.06 4.99
CA SER A 101 4.60 15.42 5.17
C SER A 101 6.13 15.47 5.00
N SER A 102 6.84 14.45 5.51
CA SER A 102 8.28 14.30 5.29
C SER A 102 8.61 14.05 3.82
N PHE A 103 7.85 13.21 3.12
CA PHE A 103 8.05 12.96 1.70
C PHE A 103 7.83 14.21 0.84
N ARG A 104 6.80 15.02 1.12
CA ARG A 104 6.55 16.30 0.44
C ARG A 104 7.74 17.26 0.57
N ARG A 105 8.35 17.33 1.75
CA ARG A 105 9.57 18.15 1.95
C ARG A 105 10.74 17.66 1.11
N TYR A 106 11.00 16.35 1.09
CA TYR A 106 12.05 15.78 0.24
C TYR A 106 11.80 16.07 -1.24
N ARG A 107 10.57 15.90 -1.73
CA ARG A 107 10.21 16.16 -3.12
C ARG A 107 10.48 17.61 -3.52
N LYS A 108 10.03 18.59 -2.73
CA LYS A 108 10.27 20.02 -2.99
C LYS A 108 11.76 20.34 -3.10
N LYS A 109 12.60 19.75 -2.24
CA LYS A 109 14.06 19.91 -2.31
C LYS A 109 14.62 19.41 -3.65
N TRP A 110 14.17 18.25 -4.11
CA TRP A 110 14.61 17.69 -5.39
C TRP A 110 14.16 18.51 -6.60
N GLU A 111 12.92 18.99 -6.59
CA GLU A 111 12.39 19.86 -7.66
C GLU A 111 13.20 21.17 -7.75
N ALA A 112 13.55 21.79 -6.61
CA ALA A 112 14.41 22.97 -6.59
C ALA A 112 15.82 22.69 -7.12
N LEU A 113 16.41 21.54 -6.81
CA LEU A 113 17.72 21.13 -7.34
C LEU A 113 17.69 20.85 -8.84
N ALA A 114 16.57 20.33 -9.36
CA ALA A 114 16.41 20.05 -10.77
C ALA A 114 16.27 21.32 -11.63
N GLN A 115 15.81 22.43 -11.05
CA GLN A 115 15.72 23.74 -11.72
C GLN A 115 17.05 24.49 -11.82
N LEU A 116 18.09 24.02 -11.12
CA LEU A 116 19.46 24.57 -11.16
C LEU A 116 20.35 23.89 -12.21
N ARG A 117 19.81 22.97 -13.01
CA ARG A 117 20.47 22.24 -14.08
C ARG A 117 19.87 22.63 -15.43
#